data_AF-A0A938EP88-F1
#
_entry.id   AF-A0A938EP88-F1
#
_cell.length_a   1.000
_cell.length_b   1.000
_cell.length_c   1.000
_cell.angle_alpha   90.00
_cell.angle_beta   90.00
_cell.angle_gamma   90.00
#
_symmetry.space_group_name_H-M   'P 1'
#
loop_
_entity.id
_entity.type
_entity.pdbx_description
1 polymer ?
#
loop_
_entity_poly.entity_id
_entity_poly.type
_entity_poly.pdbx_seq_one_letter_code
_entity_poly.pdbx_strand_id
1 'polypeptide(L)'
;LPAVTLPEVMAGVRLGGAVTLESLVAALYDGMRLATILICVGAANSLASPARLLKAVPAALYEFGLSVVVAVTFAPQLVADLDRIRRARRLRGRTVGGVRGTAAVALPVLEGALERSVTLAAAMDSRGYGRQAQRSTLVRRVTAGALLGALALTVIGAYGLLDASAPAALGLPMLGLGLLLGVAGFVLAGRRTVRTRYRPDPWSWPEWGVTLCAVVTASTLVGLSMWGDPGLIAPIDPLAWPAVPLLAAAAILVSVLPAVIAPPAPGRRTPEPGEEQT
;
A
#
# COMPACT_ATOMS: atom_id res chain seq x y z
N LEU A 1 23.38 -5.22 -40.46
CA LEU A 1 23.46 -6.23 -39.38
C LEU A 1 22.23 -7.11 -39.46
N PRO A 2 22.35 -8.45 -39.29
CA PRO A 2 21.22 -9.36 -39.44
C PRO A 2 20.19 -9.08 -38.35
N ALA A 3 18.96 -8.77 -38.76
CA ALA A 3 17.82 -8.58 -37.89
C ALA A 3 16.81 -9.69 -38.21
N VAL A 4 16.40 -10.44 -37.19
CA VAL A 4 15.36 -11.45 -37.31
C VAL A 4 14.03 -10.75 -37.03
N THR A 5 13.19 -10.65 -38.04
CA THR A 5 11.81 -10.18 -37.88
C THR A 5 11.00 -11.26 -37.18
N LEU A 6 10.57 -10.98 -35.95
CA LEU A 6 9.66 -11.84 -35.21
C LEU A 6 8.21 -11.68 -35.71
N PRO A 7 7.34 -12.68 -35.49
CA PRO A 7 5.92 -12.62 -35.87
C PRO A 7 5.19 -11.44 -35.22
N GLU A 8 4.10 -10.96 -35.85
CA GLU A 8 3.40 -9.71 -35.51
C GLU A 8 2.94 -9.60 -34.04
N VAL A 9 2.78 -10.71 -33.34
CA VAL A 9 2.47 -10.75 -31.90
C VAL A 9 3.61 -10.19 -31.03
N MET A 10 4.84 -10.17 -31.56
CA MET A 10 6.05 -9.61 -30.95
C MET A 10 6.56 -8.37 -31.72
N ALA A 11 5.67 -7.62 -32.38
CA ALA A 11 6.02 -6.48 -33.25
C ALA A 11 6.84 -5.34 -32.59
N GLY A 12 7.01 -5.36 -31.25
CA GLY A 12 7.87 -4.44 -30.51
C GLY A 12 9.29 -4.94 -30.22
N VAL A 13 9.63 -6.20 -30.52
CA VAL A 13 10.92 -6.80 -30.19
C VAL A 13 11.67 -7.15 -31.47
N ARG A 14 12.74 -6.40 -31.77
CA ARG A 14 13.68 -6.74 -32.84
C ARG A 14 14.86 -7.51 -32.24
N LEU A 15 15.04 -8.76 -32.65
CA LEU A 15 16.22 -9.56 -32.29
C LEU A 15 17.32 -9.31 -33.33
N GLY A 16 18.36 -8.61 -32.92
CA GLY A 16 19.47 -8.19 -33.80
C GLY A 16 19.19 -6.89 -34.56
N GLY A 17 20.26 -6.25 -35.04
CA GLY A 17 20.21 -4.92 -35.66
C GLY A 17 21.49 -4.13 -35.36
N ALA A 18 21.58 -2.88 -35.83
CA ALA A 18 22.65 -1.98 -35.41
C ALA A 18 22.45 -1.56 -33.95
N VAL A 19 23.45 -1.84 -33.11
CA VAL A 19 23.51 -1.27 -31.75
C VAL A 19 23.89 0.19 -31.94
N THR A 20 22.88 1.06 -31.93
CA THR A 20 23.11 2.50 -32.00
C THR A 20 23.27 3.05 -30.58
N LEU A 21 24.03 4.13 -30.45
CA LEU A 21 24.28 4.74 -29.15
C LEU A 21 22.97 5.26 -28.54
N GLU A 22 22.04 5.73 -29.38
CA GLU A 22 20.69 6.15 -29.02
C GLU A 22 19.91 5.00 -28.38
N SER A 23 19.99 3.79 -28.95
CA SER A 23 19.30 2.60 -28.40
C SER A 23 19.85 2.18 -27.04
N LEU A 24 21.16 2.32 -26.84
CA LEU A 24 21.83 2.00 -25.57
C LEU A 24 21.46 3.02 -24.49
N VAL A 25 21.45 4.31 -24.83
CA VAL A 25 21.07 5.41 -23.92
C VAL A 25 19.58 5.32 -23.56
N ALA A 26 18.71 5.02 -24.53
CA ALA A 26 17.28 4.81 -24.29
C ALA A 26 17.04 3.65 -23.30
N ALA A 27 17.67 2.50 -23.55
CA ALA A 27 17.56 1.34 -22.66
C ALA A 27 18.12 1.62 -21.26
N LEU A 28 19.18 2.43 -21.15
CA LEU A 28 19.72 2.87 -19.87
C LEU A 28 18.71 3.76 -19.11
N TYR A 29 18.08 4.73 -19.77
CA TYR A 29 17.04 5.57 -19.15
C TYR A 29 15.83 4.76 -18.67
N ASP A 30 15.35 3.83 -19.50
CA ASP A 30 14.25 2.93 -19.11
C ASP A 30 14.65 2.01 -17.94
N GLY A 31 15.87 1.47 -17.97
CA GLY A 31 16.44 0.69 -16.87
C GLY A 31 16.52 1.49 -15.56
N MET A 32 17.01 2.73 -15.61
CA MET A 32 17.06 3.63 -14.46
C MET A 32 15.66 3.98 -13.94
N ARG A 33 14.68 4.17 -14.84
CA ARG A 33 13.28 4.41 -14.45
C ARG A 33 12.70 3.22 -13.69
N LEU A 34 12.88 2.01 -14.22
CA LEU A 34 12.44 0.78 -13.54
C LEU A 34 13.15 0.58 -12.20
N ALA A 35 14.47 0.79 -12.15
CA ALA A 35 15.25 0.71 -10.92
C ALA A 35 14.74 1.71 -9.87
N THR A 36 14.45 2.95 -10.27
CA THR A 36 13.91 3.99 -9.38
C THR A 36 12.56 3.58 -8.80
N ILE A 37 11.65 3.04 -9.63
CA ILE A 37 10.35 2.52 -9.16
C ILE A 37 10.55 1.41 -8.13
N LEU A 38 11.44 0.45 -8.42
CA LEU A 38 11.75 -0.63 -7.49
C LEU A 38 12.33 -0.13 -6.16
N ILE A 39 13.26 0.83 -6.20
CA ILE A 39 13.86 1.42 -5.00
C ILE A 39 12.79 2.15 -4.17
N CYS A 40 11.94 2.96 -4.79
CA CYS A 40 10.87 3.68 -4.11
C CYS A 40 9.87 2.73 -3.44
N VAL A 41 9.40 1.71 -4.18
CA VAL A 41 8.46 0.72 -3.64
C VAL A 41 9.10 -0.13 -2.55
N GLY A 42 10.37 -0.55 -2.75
CA GLY A 42 11.14 -1.30 -1.77
C GLY A 42 11.37 -0.52 -0.47
N ALA A 43 11.72 0.76 -0.57
CA ALA A 43 11.87 1.66 0.57
C ALA A 43 10.54 1.88 1.30
N ALA A 44 9.44 2.09 0.58
CA ALA A 44 8.11 2.22 1.19
C ALA A 44 7.73 0.95 1.97
N ASN A 45 7.99 -0.24 1.41
CA ASN A 45 7.68 -1.51 2.06
C ASN A 45 8.60 -1.80 3.26
N SER A 46 9.87 -1.39 3.23
CA SER A 46 10.80 -1.58 4.35
C SER A 46 10.48 -0.67 5.55
N LEU A 47 9.93 0.52 5.29
CA LEU A 47 9.49 1.47 6.31
C LEU A 47 8.08 1.15 6.84
N ALA A 48 7.25 0.47 6.04
CA ALA A 48 5.90 0.11 6.42
C ALA A 48 5.89 -0.99 7.50
N SER A 49 5.17 -0.74 8.58
CA SER A 49 4.84 -1.81 9.54
C SER A 49 3.34 -2.14 9.42
N PRO A 50 2.98 -3.40 9.08
CA PRO A 50 1.58 -3.82 8.95
C PRO A 50 0.76 -3.48 10.20
N ALA A 51 1.37 -3.63 11.38
CA ALA A 51 0.74 -3.28 12.66
C ALA A 51 0.45 -1.78 12.80
N ARG A 52 1.33 -0.87 12.32
CA ARG A 52 1.04 0.58 12.36
C ARG A 52 0.01 0.97 11.30
N LEU A 53 0.07 0.37 10.11
CA LEU A 53 -0.95 0.59 9.07
C LEU A 53 -2.35 0.24 9.60
N LEU A 54 -2.48 -0.88 10.32
CA LEU A 54 -3.74 -1.25 10.98
C LEU A 54 -4.17 -0.27 12.07
N LYS A 55 -3.23 0.37 12.77
CA LYS A 55 -3.57 1.43 13.73
C LYS A 55 -4.12 2.69 13.05
N ALA A 56 -3.64 3.00 11.85
CA ALA A 56 -4.05 4.15 11.04
C ALA A 56 -5.42 3.97 10.37
N VAL A 57 -5.93 2.73 10.28
CA VAL A 57 -7.26 2.44 9.71
C VAL A 57 -8.35 3.30 10.37
N PRO A 58 -9.20 3.98 9.57
CA PRO A 58 -10.31 4.78 10.08
C PRO A 58 -11.24 3.98 10.99
N ALA A 59 -11.81 4.65 12.00
CA ALA A 59 -12.72 4.03 12.96
C ALA A 59 -14.00 3.45 12.30
N ALA A 60 -14.35 3.92 11.09
CA ALA A 60 -15.43 3.38 10.27
C ALA A 60 -15.21 1.91 9.87
N LEU A 61 -13.95 1.49 9.76
CA LEU A 61 -13.54 0.15 9.37
C LEU A 61 -13.16 -0.70 10.59
N TYR A 62 -13.68 -0.37 11.78
CA TYR A 62 -13.27 -1.03 13.02
C TYR A 62 -13.48 -2.55 12.98
N GLU A 63 -14.65 -3.02 12.52
CA GLU A 63 -14.96 -4.45 12.43
C GLU A 63 -13.98 -5.16 11.48
N PHE A 64 -13.71 -4.56 10.32
CA PHE A 64 -12.72 -5.06 9.37
C PHE A 64 -11.29 -5.04 9.95
N GLY A 65 -10.88 -3.92 10.55
CA GLY A 65 -9.56 -3.74 11.15
C GLY A 65 -9.31 -4.74 12.28
N LEU A 66 -10.31 -5.02 13.10
CA LEU A 66 -10.26 -6.05 14.13
C LEU A 66 -10.02 -7.44 13.53
N SER A 67 -10.77 -7.81 12.49
CA SER A 67 -10.56 -9.08 11.78
C SER A 67 -9.14 -9.19 11.23
N VAL A 68 -8.61 -8.13 10.62
CA VAL A 68 -7.25 -8.14 10.07
C VAL A 68 -6.19 -8.21 11.18
N VAL A 69 -6.36 -7.48 12.28
CA VAL A 69 -5.45 -7.55 13.44
C VAL A 69 -5.41 -8.96 14.01
N VAL A 70 -6.58 -9.58 14.18
CA VAL A 70 -6.69 -10.97 14.64
C VAL A 70 -6.00 -11.93 13.67
N ALA A 71 -6.24 -11.77 12.36
CA ALA A 71 -5.60 -12.60 11.34
C ALA A 71 -4.06 -12.46 11.34
N VAL A 72 -3.54 -11.23 11.40
CA VAL A 72 -2.09 -10.96 11.45
C VAL A 72 -1.46 -11.51 12.73
N THR A 73 -2.20 -11.52 13.85
CA THR A 73 -1.72 -12.08 15.11
C THR A 73 -1.68 -13.61 15.09
N PHE A 74 -2.69 -14.25 14.48
CA PHE A 74 -2.79 -15.71 14.41
C PHE A 74 -2.01 -16.34 13.27
N ALA A 75 -1.71 -15.62 12.19
CA ALA A 75 -0.93 -16.10 11.06
C ALA A 75 0.40 -16.78 11.47
N PRO A 76 1.28 -16.17 12.29
CA PRO A 76 2.53 -16.81 12.70
C PRO A 76 2.29 -18.07 13.55
N GLN A 77 1.22 -18.10 14.36
CA GLN A 77 0.87 -19.26 15.19
C GLN A 77 0.42 -20.44 14.31
N LEU A 78 -0.39 -20.17 13.27
CA LEU A 78 -0.81 -21.18 12.31
C LEU A 78 0.37 -21.76 11.53
N VAL A 79 1.34 -20.91 11.14
CA VAL A 79 2.58 -21.38 10.48
C VAL A 79 3.38 -22.28 11.41
N ALA A 80 3.57 -21.90 12.67
CA ALA A 80 4.27 -22.72 13.65
C ALA A 80 3.58 -24.08 13.90
N ASP A 81 2.25 -24.08 13.98
CA ASP A 81 1.44 -25.31 14.09
C ASP A 81 1.59 -26.20 12.85
N LEU A 82 1.50 -25.62 11.66
CA LEU A 82 1.70 -26.31 10.39
C LEU A 82 3.07 -26.99 10.36
N ASP A 83 4.13 -26.29 10.76
CA ASP A 83 5.49 -26.82 10.76
C ASP A 83 5.69 -27.89 11.85
N ARG A 84 5.08 -27.73 13.04
CA ARG A 84 5.06 -28.78 14.08
C ARG A 84 4.41 -30.05 13.54
N ILE A 85 3.26 -29.92 12.90
CA ILE A 85 2.47 -31.04 12.38
C ILE A 85 3.15 -31.71 11.17
N ARG A 86 3.78 -30.93 10.28
CA ARG A 86 4.57 -31.47 9.16
C ARG A 86 5.77 -32.27 9.68
N ARG A 87 6.49 -31.76 10.68
CA ARG A 87 7.63 -32.46 11.31
C ARG A 87 7.19 -33.76 11.97
N ALA A 88 6.13 -33.74 12.78
CA ALA A 88 5.61 -34.94 13.44
C ALA A 88 5.21 -36.04 12.43
N ARG A 89 4.66 -35.66 11.28
CA ARG A 89 4.36 -36.62 10.20
C ARG A 89 5.57 -37.20 9.52
N ARG A 90 6.56 -36.36 9.21
CA ARG A 90 7.83 -36.82 8.62
C ARG A 90 8.52 -37.83 9.53
N LEU A 91 8.53 -37.59 10.85
CA LEU A 91 9.04 -38.55 11.84
C LEU A 91 8.25 -39.87 11.89
N ARG A 92 6.96 -39.83 11.54
CA ARG A 92 6.10 -41.03 11.44
C ARG A 92 6.15 -41.70 10.06
N GLY A 93 7.07 -41.31 9.17
CA GLY A 93 7.18 -41.85 7.81
C GLY A 93 5.97 -41.54 6.91
N ARG A 94 5.10 -40.59 7.30
CA ARG A 94 3.88 -40.28 6.56
C ARG A 94 4.16 -39.21 5.51
N THR A 95 3.55 -39.36 4.34
CA THR A 95 3.67 -38.38 3.25
C THR A 95 3.03 -37.04 3.65
N VAL A 96 3.77 -35.96 3.42
CA VAL A 96 3.31 -34.57 3.64
C VAL A 96 2.86 -33.88 2.36
N GLY A 97 3.14 -34.47 1.20
CA GLY A 97 2.75 -33.98 -0.12
C GLY A 97 1.47 -34.61 -0.67
N GLY A 98 0.95 -34.04 -1.76
CA GLY A 98 -0.29 -34.48 -2.42
C GLY A 98 -1.57 -34.07 -1.69
N VAL A 99 -2.72 -34.29 -2.32
CA VAL A 99 -4.04 -33.88 -1.81
C VAL A 99 -4.34 -34.50 -0.45
N ARG A 100 -4.07 -35.80 -0.29
CA ARG A 100 -4.28 -36.51 1.00
C ARG A 100 -3.29 -36.05 2.08
N GLY A 101 -2.02 -35.81 1.74
CA GLY A 101 -1.02 -35.33 2.69
C GLY A 101 -1.31 -33.92 3.18
N THR A 102 -1.70 -33.03 2.26
CA THR A 102 -2.08 -31.64 2.57
C THR A 102 -3.38 -31.56 3.37
N ALA A 103 -4.44 -32.27 2.98
CA ALA A 103 -5.68 -32.33 3.73
C ALA A 103 -5.43 -32.85 5.16
N ALA A 104 -4.61 -33.89 5.29
CA ALA A 104 -4.28 -34.42 6.58
C ALA A 104 -3.50 -33.39 7.43
N VAL A 105 -2.65 -32.51 6.84
CA VAL A 105 -1.93 -31.42 7.52
C VAL A 105 -2.84 -30.26 7.88
N ALA A 106 -3.74 -29.89 6.99
CA ALA A 106 -4.66 -28.77 7.15
C ALA A 106 -5.71 -29.07 8.22
N LEU A 107 -6.28 -30.28 8.25
CA LEU A 107 -7.39 -30.61 9.13
C LEU A 107 -7.09 -30.35 10.63
N PRO A 108 -5.97 -30.82 11.22
CA PRO A 108 -5.64 -30.53 12.62
C PRO A 108 -5.30 -29.06 12.88
N VAL A 109 -4.80 -28.34 11.88
CA VAL A 109 -4.55 -26.89 12.00
C VAL A 109 -5.85 -26.11 12.02
N LEU A 110 -6.82 -26.51 11.19
CA LEU A 110 -8.16 -25.93 11.19
C LEU A 110 -8.88 -26.22 12.50
N GLU A 111 -8.78 -27.44 13.03
CA GLU A 111 -9.31 -27.80 14.35
C GLU A 111 -8.72 -26.89 15.44
N GLY A 112 -7.40 -26.77 15.53
CA GLY A 112 -6.76 -25.86 16.49
C GLY A 112 -7.07 -24.39 16.25
N ALA A 113 -7.29 -23.97 15.00
CA ALA A 113 -7.73 -22.61 14.67
C ALA A 113 -9.17 -22.34 15.13
N LEU A 114 -10.07 -23.32 15.01
CA LEU A 114 -11.45 -23.23 15.48
C LEU A 114 -11.51 -23.17 17.01
N GLU A 115 -10.73 -23.98 17.71
CA GLU A 115 -10.65 -23.93 19.17
C GLU A 115 -10.14 -22.55 19.66
N ARG A 116 -9.09 -22.03 19.01
CA ARG A 116 -8.59 -20.66 19.29
C ARG A 116 -9.59 -19.57 18.94
N SER A 117 -10.38 -19.72 17.88
CA SER A 117 -11.38 -18.72 17.52
C SER A 117 -12.53 -18.68 18.53
N VAL A 118 -12.98 -19.84 19.02
CA VAL A 118 -14.01 -19.95 20.06
C VAL A 118 -13.51 -19.35 21.38
N THR A 119 -12.30 -19.69 21.80
CA THR A 119 -11.70 -19.13 23.03
C THR A 119 -11.49 -17.61 22.93
N LEU A 120 -11.00 -17.12 21.78
CA LEU A 120 -10.89 -15.68 21.55
C LEU A 120 -12.26 -15.00 21.56
N ALA A 121 -13.28 -15.59 20.92
CA ALA A 121 -14.63 -15.04 20.88
C ALA A 121 -15.22 -14.90 22.29
N ALA A 122 -15.08 -15.92 23.14
CA ALA A 122 -15.52 -15.87 24.54
C ALA A 122 -14.79 -14.78 25.35
N ALA A 123 -13.48 -14.63 25.15
CA ALA A 123 -12.69 -13.58 25.79
C ALA A 123 -13.09 -12.16 25.29
N MET A 124 -13.43 -12.03 24.01
CA MET A 124 -13.91 -10.79 23.42
C MET A 124 -15.29 -10.40 23.95
N ASP A 125 -16.21 -11.35 24.07
CA ASP A 125 -17.55 -11.10 24.63
C ASP A 125 -17.47 -10.64 26.10
N SER A 126 -16.61 -11.29 26.89
CA SER A 126 -16.35 -10.91 28.30
C SER A 126 -15.82 -9.47 28.46
N ARG A 127 -15.04 -8.99 27.48
CA ARG A 127 -14.54 -7.61 27.43
C ARG A 127 -15.55 -6.62 26.83
N GLY A 128 -16.73 -7.08 26.43
CA GLY A 128 -17.80 -6.26 25.86
C GLY A 128 -17.62 -5.91 24.39
N TYR A 129 -16.75 -6.62 23.65
CA TYR A 129 -16.67 -6.47 22.20
C TYR A 129 -17.99 -6.92 21.54
N GLY A 130 -18.42 -6.25 20.48
CA GLY A 130 -19.64 -6.62 19.75
C GLY A 130 -20.93 -5.95 20.23
N ARG A 131 -20.92 -5.22 21.36
CA ARG A 131 -22.04 -4.35 21.74
C ARG A 131 -22.17 -3.17 20.78
N GLN A 132 -23.05 -3.35 19.80
CA GLN A 132 -23.48 -2.29 18.91
C GLN A 132 -24.43 -1.37 19.69
N ALA A 133 -24.01 -0.14 20.03
CA ALA A 133 -24.92 0.87 20.59
C ALA A 133 -26.16 0.96 19.69
N GLN A 134 -27.39 0.93 20.23
CA GLN A 134 -28.61 0.96 19.42
C GLN A 134 -28.58 2.14 18.45
N ARG A 135 -28.80 1.88 17.15
CA ARG A 135 -28.52 2.85 16.07
C ARG A 135 -29.78 3.33 15.37
N SER A 136 -29.82 4.63 15.07
CA SER A 136 -30.76 5.21 14.11
C SER A 136 -30.55 4.61 12.71
N THR A 137 -31.61 4.05 12.13
CA THR A 137 -31.62 3.50 10.76
C THR A 137 -31.37 4.58 9.70
N LEU A 138 -31.81 5.81 9.95
CA LEU A 138 -31.60 6.96 9.06
C LEU A 138 -30.11 7.27 8.91
N VAL A 139 -29.42 7.31 10.04
CA VAL A 139 -27.99 7.62 10.12
C VAL A 139 -27.16 6.57 9.37
N ARG A 140 -27.56 5.29 9.41
CA ARG A 140 -26.98 4.20 8.60
C ARG A 140 -27.21 4.41 7.11
N ARG A 141 -28.44 4.68 6.69
CA ARG A 141 -28.81 4.91 5.28
C ARG A 141 -28.09 6.12 4.68
N VAL A 142 -27.96 7.22 5.43
CA VAL A 142 -27.24 8.42 4.99
C VAL A 142 -25.76 8.11 4.73
N THR A 143 -25.08 7.40 5.64
CA THR A 143 -23.68 6.99 5.39
C THR A 143 -23.55 6.03 4.22
N ALA A 144 -24.45 5.06 4.08
CA ALA A 144 -24.42 4.13 2.96
C ALA A 144 -24.63 4.88 1.63
N GLY A 145 -25.61 5.79 1.57
CA GLY A 145 -25.84 6.65 0.42
C GLY A 145 -24.66 7.57 0.11
N ALA A 146 -24.03 8.17 1.12
CA ALA A 146 -22.85 8.99 0.93
C ALA A 146 -21.66 8.21 0.37
N LEU A 147 -21.39 6.99 0.88
CA LEU A 147 -20.31 6.14 0.39
C LEU A 147 -20.58 5.61 -1.04
N LEU A 148 -21.82 5.22 -1.33
CA LEU A 148 -22.23 4.81 -2.68
C LEU A 148 -22.16 5.98 -3.67
N GLY A 149 -22.60 7.17 -3.26
CA GLY A 149 -22.49 8.39 -4.04
C GLY A 149 -21.04 8.77 -4.29
N ALA A 150 -20.18 8.67 -3.27
CA ALA A 150 -18.74 8.91 -3.40
C ALA A 150 -18.09 7.96 -4.40
N LEU A 151 -18.44 6.66 -4.33
CA LEU A 151 -17.98 5.66 -5.29
C LEU A 151 -18.43 6.00 -6.71
N ALA A 152 -19.71 6.28 -6.91
CA ALA A 152 -20.26 6.64 -8.22
C ALA A 152 -19.57 7.88 -8.81
N LEU A 153 -19.44 8.94 -8.03
CA LEU A 153 -18.77 10.19 -8.46
C LEU A 153 -17.29 9.98 -8.77
N THR A 154 -16.59 9.13 -8.01
CA THR A 154 -15.19 8.81 -8.27
C THR A 154 -15.04 8.03 -9.59
N VAL A 155 -15.95 7.09 -9.86
CA VAL A 155 -15.96 6.34 -11.14
C VAL A 155 -16.26 7.28 -12.32
N ILE A 156 -17.24 8.16 -12.19
CA ILE A 156 -17.57 9.15 -13.22
C ILE A 156 -16.39 10.12 -13.42
N GLY A 157 -15.79 10.59 -12.33
CA GLY A 157 -14.58 11.42 -12.31
C GLY A 157 -13.40 10.80 -13.05
N ALA A 158 -13.13 9.52 -12.77
CA ALA A 158 -12.06 8.76 -13.42
C ALA A 158 -12.33 8.56 -14.91
N TYR A 159 -13.58 8.24 -15.28
CA TYR A 159 -13.98 8.12 -16.69
C TYR A 159 -13.79 9.45 -17.43
N GLY A 160 -14.23 10.57 -16.86
CA GLY A 160 -14.07 11.90 -17.47
C GLY A 160 -12.62 12.37 -17.59
N LEU A 161 -11.68 11.74 -16.88
CA LEU A 161 -10.25 12.01 -17.03
C LEU A 161 -9.60 11.18 -18.15
N LEU A 162 -10.18 10.01 -18.48
CA LEU A 162 -9.69 9.10 -19.50
C LEU A 162 -10.31 9.39 -20.87
N ASP A 163 -11.51 9.96 -20.91
CA ASP A 163 -12.22 10.31 -22.13
C ASP A 163 -11.96 11.79 -22.51
N ALA A 164 -11.15 12.02 -23.54
CA ALA A 164 -10.82 13.35 -24.03
C ALA A 164 -12.02 14.10 -24.65
N SER A 165 -13.12 13.39 -24.96
CA SER A 165 -14.35 13.99 -25.48
C SER A 165 -15.35 14.39 -24.38
N ALA A 166 -15.08 14.01 -23.13
CA ALA A 166 -15.95 14.31 -22.02
C ALA A 166 -15.87 15.80 -21.60
N PRO A 167 -16.98 16.41 -21.14
CA PRO A 167 -16.95 17.74 -20.55
C PRO A 167 -15.93 17.83 -19.41
N ALA A 168 -15.14 18.91 -19.35
CA ALA A 168 -14.14 19.11 -18.29
C ALA A 168 -14.73 19.05 -16.86
N ALA A 169 -16.03 19.32 -16.72
CA ALA A 169 -16.78 19.18 -15.47
C ALA A 169 -16.94 17.73 -14.99
N LEU A 170 -16.75 16.72 -15.84
CA LEU A 170 -16.80 15.30 -15.47
C LEU A 170 -15.45 14.73 -15.05
N GLY A 171 -14.33 15.44 -15.26
CA GLY A 171 -12.99 14.98 -14.86
C GLY A 171 -12.65 15.33 -13.41
N LEU A 172 -11.68 16.22 -13.23
CA LEU A 172 -11.15 16.66 -11.93
C LEU A 172 -12.22 17.09 -10.90
N PRO A 173 -13.24 17.90 -11.23
CA PRO A 173 -14.17 18.38 -10.20
C PRO A 173 -15.10 17.28 -9.69
N MET A 174 -15.56 16.35 -10.55
CA MET A 174 -16.35 15.19 -10.10
C MET A 174 -15.51 14.21 -9.27
N LEU A 175 -14.26 13.98 -9.67
CA LEU A 175 -13.32 13.18 -8.88
C LEU A 175 -13.09 13.81 -7.49
N GLY A 176 -12.86 15.12 -7.44
CA GLY A 176 -12.69 15.87 -6.20
C GLY A 176 -13.93 15.80 -5.29
N LEU A 177 -15.12 15.97 -5.86
CA LEU A 177 -16.38 15.87 -5.12
C LEU A 177 -16.59 14.45 -4.59
N GLY A 178 -16.32 13.42 -5.40
CA GLY A 178 -16.37 12.01 -4.98
C GLY A 178 -15.42 11.71 -3.82
N LEU A 179 -14.17 12.18 -3.89
CA LEU A 179 -13.19 12.05 -2.81
C LEU A 179 -13.65 12.75 -1.53
N LEU A 180 -14.11 13.99 -1.62
CA LEU A 180 -14.60 14.75 -0.47
C LEU A 180 -15.81 14.08 0.18
N LEU A 181 -16.77 13.63 -0.62
CA LEU A 181 -17.95 12.91 -0.13
C LEU A 181 -17.56 11.57 0.51
N GLY A 182 -16.55 10.88 -0.05
CA GLY A 182 -16.00 9.66 0.51
C GLY A 182 -15.36 9.88 1.88
N VAL A 183 -14.49 10.89 2.00
CA VAL A 183 -13.87 11.29 3.28
C VAL A 183 -14.94 11.66 4.30
N ALA A 184 -15.93 12.48 3.91
CA ALA A 184 -17.04 12.84 4.78
C ALA A 184 -17.85 11.61 5.24
N GLY A 185 -18.13 10.67 4.32
CA GLY A 185 -18.78 9.40 4.62
C GLY A 185 -17.99 8.56 5.63
N PHE A 186 -16.66 8.45 5.46
CA PHE A 186 -15.78 7.75 6.39
C PHE A 186 -15.66 8.44 7.75
N VAL A 187 -15.56 9.77 7.80
CA VAL A 187 -15.52 10.53 9.06
C VAL A 187 -16.84 10.38 9.80
N LEU A 188 -17.96 10.51 9.09
CA LEU A 188 -19.29 10.37 9.67
C LEU A 188 -19.54 8.94 10.17
N ALA A 189 -19.04 7.92 9.47
CA ALA A 189 -19.04 6.54 9.92
C ALA A 189 -18.09 6.31 11.11
N GLY A 190 -16.93 6.97 11.14
CA GLY A 190 -15.90 6.80 12.16
C GLY A 190 -16.19 7.47 13.49
N ARG A 191 -16.91 8.61 13.51
CA ARG A 191 -17.38 9.26 14.75
C ARG A 191 -18.32 8.38 15.59
N ARG A 192 -18.77 7.25 15.04
CA ARG A 192 -19.76 6.35 15.65
C ARG A 192 -19.12 5.15 16.36
N THR A 193 -17.80 5.00 16.28
CA THR A 193 -17.08 3.90 16.92
C THR A 193 -16.33 4.43 18.15
N VAL A 194 -16.70 3.95 19.34
CA VAL A 194 -15.93 4.21 20.56
C VAL A 194 -14.65 3.39 20.50
N ARG A 195 -13.57 4.01 20.05
CA ARG A 195 -12.23 3.41 20.02
C ARG A 195 -11.35 4.11 21.04
N THR A 196 -10.89 3.37 22.04
CA THR A 196 -9.82 3.85 22.92
C THR A 196 -8.46 3.56 22.27
N ARG A 197 -7.57 4.54 22.26
CA ARG A 197 -6.18 4.37 21.79
C ARG A 197 -5.26 4.30 23.00
N TYR A 198 -4.74 3.11 23.28
CA TYR A 198 -3.67 2.95 24.25
C TYR A 198 -2.38 3.52 23.66
N ARG A 199 -1.93 4.67 24.22
CA ARG A 199 -0.78 5.49 23.79
C ARG A 199 -0.92 6.04 22.35
N PRO A 200 -1.62 7.17 22.16
CA PRO A 200 -1.71 7.80 20.83
C PRO A 200 -0.31 8.19 20.34
N ASP A 201 -0.07 8.01 19.03
CA ASP A 201 1.13 8.49 18.34
C ASP A 201 0.78 9.90 17.83
N PRO A 202 1.23 10.99 18.49
CA PRO A 202 0.92 12.34 18.05
C PRO A 202 1.69 12.65 16.78
N TRP A 203 1.02 13.29 15.82
CA TRP A 203 1.70 13.83 14.66
C TRP A 203 2.54 15.02 15.10
N SER A 204 3.87 14.93 14.97
CA SER A 204 4.81 15.96 15.38
C SER A 204 5.31 16.79 14.18
N TRP A 205 6.17 17.76 14.45
CA TRP A 205 6.70 18.67 13.42
C TRP A 205 7.55 17.98 12.34
N PRO A 206 8.43 17.01 12.68
CA PRO A 206 9.12 16.18 11.69
C PRO A 206 8.19 15.55 10.65
N GLU A 207 7.05 14.98 11.05
CA GLU A 207 6.13 14.34 10.10
C GLU A 207 5.49 15.37 9.15
N TRP A 208 5.20 16.59 9.61
CA TRP A 208 4.78 17.68 8.72
C TRP A 208 5.88 18.07 7.73
N GLY A 209 7.14 18.16 8.17
CA GLY A 209 8.26 18.45 7.28
C GLY A 209 8.42 17.41 6.17
N VAL A 210 8.39 16.12 6.53
CA VAL A 210 8.50 15.01 5.58
C VAL A 210 7.33 14.99 4.59
N THR A 211 6.10 15.15 5.08
CA THR A 211 4.91 15.16 4.21
C THR A 211 4.86 16.37 3.30
N LEU A 212 5.25 17.55 3.78
CA LEU A 212 5.35 18.74 2.94
C LEU A 212 6.39 18.57 1.84
N CYS A 213 7.58 18.04 2.16
CA CYS A 213 8.60 17.75 1.14
C CYS A 213 8.06 16.81 0.06
N ALA A 214 7.39 15.73 0.46
CA ALA A 214 6.79 14.78 -0.48
C ALA A 214 5.72 15.43 -1.37
N VAL A 215 4.82 16.23 -0.78
CA VAL A 215 3.74 16.92 -1.52
C VAL A 215 4.30 17.96 -2.48
N VAL A 216 5.29 18.75 -2.05
CA VAL A 216 5.95 19.76 -2.90
C VAL A 216 6.65 19.09 -4.07
N THR A 217 7.46 18.04 -3.82
CA THR A 217 8.14 17.32 -4.91
C THR A 217 7.14 16.70 -5.89
N ALA A 218 6.10 16.01 -5.39
CA ALA A 218 5.11 15.36 -6.24
C ALA A 218 4.29 16.37 -7.06
N SER A 219 3.75 17.42 -6.43
CA SER A 219 2.94 18.44 -7.11
C SER A 219 3.74 19.18 -8.18
N THR A 220 5.02 19.44 -7.91
CA THR A 220 5.92 20.14 -8.82
C THR A 220 6.24 19.28 -10.05
N LEU A 221 6.66 18.02 -9.86
CA LEU A 221 6.96 17.11 -10.97
C LEU A 221 5.72 16.78 -11.81
N VAL A 222 4.56 16.58 -11.17
CA VAL A 222 3.29 16.38 -11.88
C VAL A 222 2.87 17.63 -12.63
N GLY A 223 3.02 18.82 -12.03
CA GLY A 223 2.73 20.10 -12.67
C GLY A 223 3.57 20.32 -13.93
N LEU A 224 4.89 20.13 -13.83
CA LEU A 224 5.80 20.22 -14.99
C LEU A 224 5.44 19.21 -16.08
N SER A 225 5.07 17.99 -15.71
CA SER A 225 4.64 16.94 -16.64
C SER A 225 3.35 17.31 -17.37
N MET A 226 2.36 17.85 -16.66
CA MET A 226 1.09 18.31 -17.23
C MET A 226 1.27 19.49 -18.17
N TRP A 227 2.28 20.34 -17.93
CA TRP A 227 2.59 21.50 -18.76
C TRP A 227 3.47 21.14 -19.97
N GLY A 228 3.89 19.87 -20.05
CA GLY A 228 4.69 19.37 -21.17
C GLY A 228 6.11 19.95 -21.21
N ASP A 229 6.73 20.21 -20.04
CA ASP A 229 8.10 20.73 -20.00
C ASP A 229 9.05 19.75 -20.71
N PRO A 230 9.70 20.17 -21.81
CA PRO A 230 10.55 19.29 -22.62
C PRO A 230 11.79 18.79 -21.85
N GLY A 231 12.17 19.43 -20.74
CA GLY A 231 13.29 18.99 -19.90
C GLY A 231 13.03 17.71 -19.10
N LEU A 232 11.78 17.23 -19.02
CA LEU A 232 11.42 16.00 -18.29
C LEU A 232 11.70 14.72 -19.08
N ILE A 233 11.81 14.81 -20.41
CA ILE A 233 12.06 13.68 -21.31
C ILE A 233 13.40 13.92 -22.00
N ALA A 234 14.34 13.00 -21.83
CA ALA A 234 15.63 13.11 -22.49
C ALA A 234 15.45 12.98 -24.02
N PRO A 235 15.99 13.91 -24.84
CA PRO A 235 15.96 13.81 -26.29
C PRO A 235 16.90 12.68 -26.74
N ILE A 236 16.31 11.60 -27.26
CA ILE A 236 17.01 10.40 -27.72
C ILE A 236 17.19 10.42 -29.25
N ASP A 237 16.35 11.18 -29.98
CA ASP A 237 16.41 11.30 -31.43
C ASP A 237 16.07 12.74 -31.90
N PRO A 238 17.05 13.54 -32.35
CA PRO A 238 18.49 13.29 -32.33
C PRO A 238 19.04 13.32 -30.90
N LEU A 239 20.15 12.61 -30.67
CA LEU A 239 20.79 12.62 -29.36
C LEU A 239 21.35 14.00 -29.04
N ALA A 240 20.78 14.63 -28.01
CA ALA A 240 21.19 15.94 -27.54
C ALA A 240 21.36 15.93 -26.02
N TRP A 241 22.15 16.87 -25.50
CA TRP A 241 22.26 17.04 -24.07
C TRP A 241 20.91 17.52 -23.51
N PRO A 242 20.30 16.81 -22.54
CA PRO A 242 19.02 17.22 -21.99
C PRO A 242 19.17 18.57 -21.28
N ALA A 243 18.25 19.49 -21.55
CA ALA A 243 18.11 20.68 -20.73
C ALA A 243 17.72 20.24 -19.31
N VAL A 244 18.44 20.71 -18.30
CA VAL A 244 18.13 20.36 -16.91
C VAL A 244 17.04 21.32 -16.41
N PRO A 245 15.78 20.87 -16.22
CA PRO A 245 14.75 21.71 -15.64
C PRO A 245 15.13 22.02 -14.19
N LEU A 246 15.59 23.24 -13.95
CA LEU A 246 16.06 23.70 -12.63
C LEU A 246 14.99 23.49 -11.55
N LEU A 247 13.72 23.63 -11.93
CA LEU A 247 12.57 23.46 -11.05
C LEU A 247 12.37 22.00 -10.65
N ALA A 248 12.52 21.04 -11.57
CA ALA A 248 12.49 19.61 -11.25
C ALA A 248 13.72 19.20 -10.41
N ALA A 249 14.89 19.73 -10.73
CA ALA A 249 16.10 19.50 -9.94
C ALA A 249 15.95 20.01 -8.50
N ALA A 250 15.39 21.21 -8.32
CA ALA A 250 15.07 21.76 -7.01
C ALA A 250 14.04 20.90 -6.27
N ALA A 251 13.00 20.42 -6.94
CA ALA A 251 12.00 19.51 -6.36
C ALA A 251 12.62 18.18 -5.88
N ILE A 252 13.58 17.63 -6.64
CA ILE A 252 14.33 16.43 -6.24
C ILE A 252 15.22 16.74 -5.02
N LEU A 253 15.89 17.89 -4.97
CA LEU A 253 16.68 18.29 -3.79
C LEU A 253 15.81 18.44 -2.53
N VAL A 254 14.59 18.97 -2.65
CA VAL A 254 13.63 19.04 -1.55
C VAL A 254 13.29 17.63 -1.02
N SER A 255 13.24 16.61 -1.90
CA SER A 255 12.98 15.23 -1.48
C SER A 255 14.12 14.58 -0.68
N VAL A 256 15.29 15.21 -0.63
CA VAL A 256 16.43 14.76 0.21
C VAL A 256 16.33 15.31 1.64
N LEU A 257 15.63 16.43 1.86
CA LEU A 257 15.46 17.04 3.18
C LEU A 257 14.89 16.11 4.27
N PRO A 258 13.95 15.19 3.98
CA PRO A 258 13.50 14.17 4.94
C PRO A 258 14.62 13.37 5.57
N ALA A 259 15.78 13.16 4.92
CA ALA A 259 16.89 12.42 5.49
C ALA A 259 17.47 13.08 6.76
N VAL A 260 17.32 14.40 6.90
CA VAL A 260 17.79 15.18 8.05
C VAL A 260 16.65 15.50 9.01
N ILE A 261 15.44 15.72 8.48
CA ILE A 261 14.26 16.12 9.26
C ILE A 261 13.58 14.92 9.95
N ALA A 262 13.69 13.72 9.38
CA ALA A 262 13.01 12.53 9.89
C ALA A 262 13.41 12.23 11.34
N PRO A 263 12.45 11.79 12.18
CA PRO A 263 12.74 11.46 13.56
C PRO A 263 13.76 10.31 13.63
N PRO A 264 14.68 10.34 14.63
CA PRO A 264 15.69 9.29 14.77
C PRO A 264 15.02 7.93 14.93
N ALA A 265 15.58 6.91 14.29
CA ALA A 265 15.09 5.55 14.41
C ALA A 265 15.02 5.16 15.90
N PRO A 266 13.91 4.57 16.38
CA PRO A 266 13.82 4.16 17.77
C PRO A 266 14.99 3.22 18.07
N GLY A 267 15.83 3.62 19.04
CA GLY A 267 17.01 2.85 19.41
C GLY A 267 16.63 1.40 19.67
N ARG A 268 17.39 0.45 19.10
CA ARG A 268 17.29 -0.95 19.51
C ARG A 268 17.47 -0.96 21.02
N ARG A 269 16.44 -1.35 21.77
CA ARG A 269 16.64 -1.67 23.18
C ARG A 269 17.69 -2.77 23.21
N THR A 270 18.90 -2.43 23.65
CA THR A 270 19.85 -3.42 24.11
C THR A 270 19.13 -4.21 25.20
N PRO A 271 19.08 -5.56 25.11
CA PRO A 271 18.56 -6.36 26.22
C PRO A 271 19.33 -5.94 27.46
N GLU A 272 18.64 -5.54 28.53
CA GLU A 272 19.32 -5.38 29.81
C GLU A 272 19.88 -6.74 30.21
N PRO A 273 21.20 -6.85 30.47
CA PRO A 273 21.77 -8.09 30.97
C PRO A 273 21.30 -8.27 32.42
N GLY A 274 20.18 -8.97 32.63
CA GLY A 274 19.66 -9.19 33.99
C GLY A 274 18.40 -10.05 34.18
N GLU A 275 17.54 -10.27 33.17
CA GLU A 275 16.26 -10.99 33.37
C GLU A 275 16.27 -12.45 32.88
N GLU A 276 17.40 -13.15 33.01
CA GLU A 276 17.46 -14.63 32.98
C GLU A 276 17.90 -15.14 34.35
N GLN A 277 16.99 -15.11 35.34
CA GLN A 277 16.92 -16.03 36.48
C GLN A 277 15.79 -15.61 37.44
N THR A 278 14.57 -16.09 37.17
CA THR A 278 13.60 -16.61 38.17
C THR A 278 12.44 -17.29 37.47
#